data_AF-A0A1H8S982-F1
#
_entry.id   AF-A0A1H8S982-F1
#
_cell.length_a   1.000
_cell.length_b   1.000
_cell.length_c   1.000
_cell.angle_alpha   90.00
_cell.angle_beta   90.00
_cell.angle_gamma   90.00
#
_symmetry.space_group_name_H-M   'P 1'
#
loop_
_entity.id
_entity.type
_entity.pdbx_description
1 polymer ?
#
loop_
_entity_poly.entity_id
_entity_poly.type
_entity_poly.pdbx_seq_one_letter_code
_entity_poly.pdbx_strand_id
1 'polypeptide(L)'
;MTVYHPFRVEYLEEPEIQFGDGRSESSPKRGLFKYGPRLREDEHHAIRVGIIGDRTSIQRLSGLFQDMRSPIHTNPDDDDVKPWQVPYPGTGEQSNLNISIDDTKAWQQRISKASLRAIRTESSTKAKMEELLNQLQGDIEFLADIDGPDVIVVCIPKKVIDECTPDTESESKIQAAGSDLRNRIKILGMEAGIPTQLVKPSTLDINSERQRASRAWNLTAGLLYKSQRGYPWKTKDLDAGTCYAGISFYHKRGRGDSAVRAALTHVFTHHGHTILQSNPMRNMEEDDNGKPHLSYEGAQQLVKRIIDHYKQGKGGSPPSRLVLHKTSAFWEEEREGFLDAASDVATRDLVHVRERTDVRLFTDGQFTPQRGRLFSIPDDDRHYLFTTGYAASVGTYEGSNIPSPIEVRPDEFCETPSRQLCEETLFLTKMDWNTTALAVKMPVTIKIARKVGRVLSDVDANPDDAQVQYFYYM
;
A
#
# COMPACT_ATOMS: atom_id res chain seq x y z
N MET A 1 -28.60 -35.09 20.33
CA MET A 1 -28.16 -33.82 20.95
C MET A 1 -27.17 -33.19 20.00
N THR A 2 -27.57 -32.17 19.25
CA THR A 2 -26.66 -31.40 18.39
C THR A 2 -25.75 -30.60 19.32
N VAL A 3 -24.44 -30.85 19.26
CA VAL A 3 -23.47 -30.11 20.08
C VAL A 3 -23.46 -28.68 19.57
N TYR A 4 -23.96 -27.75 20.39
CA TYR A 4 -23.85 -26.32 20.12
C TYR A 4 -22.38 -25.93 20.28
N HIS A 5 -21.73 -25.60 19.17
CA HIS A 5 -20.38 -25.05 19.21
C HIS A 5 -20.50 -23.52 19.25
N PRO A 6 -20.09 -22.86 20.34
CA PRO A 6 -20.18 -21.39 20.47
C PRO A 6 -19.24 -20.65 19.50
N PHE A 7 -18.40 -21.40 18.77
CA PHE A 7 -17.51 -20.89 17.76
C PHE A 7 -17.32 -21.92 16.65
N ARG A 8 -16.91 -21.45 15.48
CA ARG A 8 -16.55 -22.28 14.32
C ARG A 8 -15.14 -21.94 13.85
N VAL A 9 -14.36 -22.97 13.50
CA VAL A 9 -13.07 -22.79 12.84
C VAL A 9 -13.16 -23.41 11.45
N GLU A 10 -12.82 -22.64 10.42
CA GLU A 10 -12.78 -23.12 9.04
C GLU A 10 -11.56 -22.57 8.29
N TYR A 11 -11.32 -23.09 7.09
CA TYR A 11 -10.25 -22.65 6.21
C TYR A 11 -10.85 -22.03 4.96
N LEU A 12 -10.42 -20.81 4.65
CA LEU A 12 -10.67 -20.14 3.38
C LEU A 12 -9.50 -20.43 2.45
N GLU A 13 -9.81 -20.83 1.21
CA GLU A 13 -8.79 -21.12 0.21
C GLU A 13 -7.92 -19.88 -0.09
N GLU A 14 -6.66 -20.13 -0.46
CA GLU A 14 -5.74 -19.04 -0.76
C GLU A 14 -6.16 -18.37 -2.09
N PRO A 15 -6.49 -17.06 -2.09
CA PRO A 15 -7.03 -16.39 -3.27
C PRO A 15 -6.02 -16.34 -4.41
N GLU A 16 -6.47 -16.45 -5.65
CA GLU A 16 -5.61 -16.32 -6.83
C GLU A 16 -5.67 -14.92 -7.43
N ILE A 17 -4.55 -14.47 -8.01
CA ILE A 17 -4.45 -13.20 -8.74
C ILE A 17 -4.06 -13.47 -10.19
N GLN A 18 -4.47 -12.59 -11.11
CA GLN A 18 -4.29 -12.78 -12.55
C GLN A 18 -3.16 -11.90 -13.10
N PHE A 19 -2.36 -12.45 -14.01
CA PHE A 19 -1.13 -11.86 -14.56
C PHE A 19 -1.27 -11.44 -16.03
N GLY A 20 -0.13 -11.11 -16.68
CA GLY A 20 -0.02 -10.63 -18.06
C GLY A 20 -0.81 -11.45 -19.06
N ASP A 21 -0.53 -12.75 -19.09
CA ASP A 21 -1.09 -13.71 -20.04
C ASP A 21 -2.50 -14.22 -19.69
N GLY A 22 -3.14 -13.66 -18.66
CA GLY A 22 -4.47 -14.09 -18.20
C GLY A 22 -4.48 -15.34 -17.32
N ARG A 23 -3.34 -15.98 -17.05
CA ARG A 23 -3.25 -17.07 -16.08
C ARG A 23 -3.20 -16.54 -14.65
N SER A 24 -3.51 -17.44 -13.72
CA SER A 24 -3.66 -17.14 -12.31
C SER A 24 -2.62 -17.85 -11.47
N GLU A 25 -2.23 -17.21 -10.37
CA GLU A 25 -1.30 -17.78 -9.41
C GLU A 25 -1.60 -17.19 -8.02
N SER A 26 -1.42 -17.99 -6.99
CA SER A 26 -1.60 -17.58 -5.60
C SER A 26 -0.45 -16.69 -5.11
N SER A 27 0.78 -16.91 -5.61
CA SER A 27 1.97 -16.16 -5.18
C SER A 27 2.32 -15.04 -6.16
N PRO A 28 2.42 -13.77 -5.69
CA PRO A 28 2.83 -12.65 -6.55
C PRO A 28 4.14 -12.88 -7.29
N LYS A 29 5.18 -13.36 -6.58
CA LYS A 29 6.50 -13.63 -7.18
C LYS A 29 6.45 -14.75 -8.21
N ARG A 30 5.78 -15.87 -7.90
CA ARG A 30 5.65 -17.01 -8.83
C ARG A 30 4.89 -16.60 -10.09
N GLY A 31 3.81 -15.83 -9.93
CA GLY A 31 3.00 -15.40 -11.04
C GLY A 31 3.76 -14.43 -11.95
N LEU A 32 4.43 -13.42 -11.37
CA LEU A 32 5.30 -12.53 -12.14
C LEU A 32 6.44 -13.30 -12.84
N PHE A 33 7.04 -14.27 -12.15
CA PHE A 33 8.12 -15.09 -12.71
C PHE A 33 7.65 -15.91 -13.92
N LYS A 34 6.46 -16.52 -13.85
CA LYS A 34 5.93 -17.42 -14.89
C LYS A 34 5.21 -16.71 -16.02
N TYR A 35 4.47 -15.65 -15.70
CA TYR A 35 3.43 -15.09 -16.56
C TYR A 35 3.61 -13.60 -16.84
N GLY A 36 4.58 -12.97 -16.19
CA GLY A 36 4.85 -11.54 -16.35
C GLY A 36 3.79 -10.62 -15.75
N PRO A 37 4.07 -9.32 -15.69
CA PRO A 37 3.08 -8.32 -15.31
C PRO A 37 2.06 -8.06 -16.43
N ARG A 38 1.01 -7.31 -16.12
CA ARG A 38 0.10 -6.75 -17.13
C ARG A 38 0.63 -5.40 -17.59
N LEU A 39 1.36 -5.39 -18.70
CA LEU A 39 1.84 -4.17 -19.34
C LEU A 39 0.68 -3.46 -20.06
N ARG A 40 0.78 -2.14 -20.22
CA ARG A 40 -0.24 -1.36 -20.95
C ARG A 40 -0.16 -1.60 -22.46
N GLU A 41 1.04 -1.84 -22.95
CA GLU A 41 1.32 -2.22 -24.34
C GLU A 41 2.10 -3.53 -24.30
N ASP A 42 1.88 -4.41 -25.27
CA ASP A 42 2.52 -5.73 -25.33
C ASP A 42 4.03 -5.65 -25.66
N GLU A 43 4.51 -4.47 -26.08
CA GLU A 43 5.91 -4.20 -26.39
C GLU A 43 6.80 -4.12 -25.14
N HIS A 44 8.10 -4.17 -25.36
CA HIS A 44 9.08 -4.00 -24.30
C HIS A 44 9.07 -2.58 -23.73
N HIS A 45 9.06 -2.44 -22.40
CA HIS A 45 9.05 -1.13 -21.75
C HIS A 45 10.36 -0.83 -21.01
N ALA A 46 11.02 0.26 -21.38
CA ALA A 46 12.09 0.84 -20.58
C ALA A 46 11.51 1.80 -19.54
N ILE A 47 11.68 1.48 -18.25
CA ILE A 47 11.33 2.37 -17.16
C ILE A 47 12.48 3.35 -16.95
N ARG A 48 12.22 4.63 -17.24
CA ARG A 48 13.19 5.72 -17.05
C ARG A 48 13.23 6.10 -15.59
N VAL A 49 14.39 6.00 -14.94
CA VAL A 49 14.55 6.22 -13.49
C VAL A 49 15.55 7.33 -13.23
N GLY A 50 15.07 8.41 -12.60
CA GLY A 50 15.93 9.42 -12.01
C GLY A 50 16.44 8.97 -10.66
N ILE A 51 17.66 9.36 -10.28
CA ILE A 51 18.23 9.01 -8.98
C ILE A 51 18.74 10.27 -8.30
N ILE A 52 18.29 10.53 -7.07
CA ILE A 52 18.83 11.58 -6.21
C ILE A 52 19.51 10.93 -5.01
N GLY A 53 20.78 11.23 -4.76
CA GLY A 53 21.50 10.68 -3.61
C GLY A 53 22.96 11.11 -3.52
N ASP A 54 23.69 10.61 -2.53
CA ASP A 54 25.15 10.78 -2.53
C ASP A 54 25.82 9.80 -3.52
N ARG A 55 27.11 9.99 -3.78
CA ARG A 55 27.86 9.18 -4.76
C ARG A 55 27.76 7.68 -4.46
N THR A 56 27.84 7.31 -3.19
CA THR A 56 27.85 5.91 -2.75
C THR A 56 26.47 5.28 -2.96
N SER A 57 25.40 5.98 -2.55
CA SER A 57 24.03 5.50 -2.72
C SER A 57 23.64 5.35 -4.19
N ILE A 58 23.97 6.33 -5.04
CA ILE A 58 23.72 6.25 -6.49
C ILE A 58 24.45 5.03 -7.07
N GLN A 59 25.75 4.88 -6.78
CA GLN A 59 26.53 3.75 -7.28
C GLN A 59 25.96 2.39 -6.85
N ARG A 60 25.50 2.27 -5.59
CA ARG A 60 24.89 1.03 -5.07
C ARG A 60 23.55 0.73 -5.72
N LEU A 61 22.70 1.74 -5.93
CA LEU A 61 21.41 1.54 -6.59
C LEU A 61 21.59 1.18 -8.07
N SER A 62 22.42 1.92 -8.81
CA SER A 62 22.75 1.58 -10.20
C SER A 62 23.40 0.20 -10.33
N GLY A 63 24.25 -0.19 -9.38
CA GLY A 63 24.80 -1.54 -9.30
C GLY A 63 23.70 -2.60 -9.13
N LEU A 64 22.71 -2.35 -8.26
CA LEU A 64 21.56 -3.25 -8.11
C LEU A 64 20.71 -3.32 -9.39
N PHE A 65 20.48 -2.20 -10.08
CA PHE A 65 19.77 -2.21 -11.37
C PHE A 65 20.55 -2.99 -12.45
N GLN A 66 21.88 -2.91 -12.43
CA GLN A 66 22.73 -3.71 -13.31
C GLN A 66 22.60 -5.21 -12.99
N ASP A 67 22.62 -5.59 -11.71
CA ASP A 67 22.42 -6.99 -11.29
C ASP A 67 21.04 -7.51 -11.70
N MET A 68 20.02 -6.65 -11.63
CA MET A 68 18.65 -6.95 -12.05
C MET A 68 18.51 -7.21 -13.55
N ARG A 69 19.54 -7.01 -14.39
CA ARG A 69 19.51 -7.38 -15.82
C ARG A 69 19.64 -8.88 -16.05
N SER A 70 20.14 -9.61 -15.06
CA SER A 70 20.30 -11.06 -15.12
C SER A 70 19.47 -11.76 -14.04
N PRO A 71 19.24 -13.07 -14.16
CA PRO A 71 18.59 -13.83 -13.09
C PRO A 71 19.36 -13.72 -11.76
N ILE A 72 18.64 -13.49 -10.65
CA ILE A 72 19.21 -13.45 -9.29
C ILE A 72 18.63 -14.62 -8.51
N HIS A 73 19.47 -15.63 -8.27
CA HIS A 73 19.11 -16.82 -7.51
C HIS A 73 19.14 -16.55 -6.01
N THR A 74 18.17 -17.04 -5.25
CA THR A 74 18.13 -16.79 -3.79
C THR A 74 19.14 -17.61 -3.00
N ASN A 75 19.62 -18.71 -3.58
CA ASN A 75 20.68 -19.55 -3.06
C ASN A 75 21.39 -20.21 -4.25
N PRO A 76 22.59 -19.76 -4.64
CA PRO A 76 23.29 -20.29 -5.81
C PRO A 76 23.86 -21.70 -5.59
N ASP A 77 24.01 -22.13 -4.33
CA ASP A 77 24.60 -23.42 -3.95
C ASP A 77 23.54 -24.52 -3.74
N ASP A 78 22.25 -24.21 -3.95
CA ASP A 78 21.13 -25.13 -3.77
C ASP A 78 20.35 -25.25 -5.08
N ASP A 79 20.48 -26.41 -5.72
CA ASP A 79 19.79 -26.74 -6.96
C ASP A 79 18.26 -26.87 -6.75
N ASP A 80 17.79 -27.06 -5.51
CA ASP A 80 16.36 -27.12 -5.20
C ASP A 80 15.77 -25.72 -4.97
N VAL A 81 15.05 -25.21 -5.97
CA VAL A 81 14.23 -24.00 -5.80
C VAL A 81 13.10 -24.28 -4.81
N LYS A 82 13.25 -23.87 -3.55
CA LYS A 82 12.17 -23.96 -2.56
C LYS A 82 11.02 -23.02 -2.94
N PRO A 83 9.74 -23.37 -2.66
CA PRO A 83 8.58 -22.55 -3.04
C PRO A 83 8.59 -21.08 -2.54
N TRP A 84 9.29 -20.79 -1.43
CA TRP A 84 9.46 -19.44 -0.87
C TRP A 84 10.70 -18.70 -1.40
N GLN A 85 11.53 -19.37 -2.19
CA GLN A 85 12.81 -18.91 -2.74
C GLN A 85 12.69 -18.68 -4.25
N VAL A 86 11.71 -17.85 -4.64
CA VAL A 86 11.49 -17.53 -6.05
C VAL A 86 12.64 -16.65 -6.56
N PRO A 87 13.46 -17.13 -7.51
CA PRO A 87 14.53 -16.33 -8.09
C PRO A 87 13.97 -15.12 -8.83
N TYR A 88 14.73 -14.03 -8.89
CA TYR A 88 14.35 -12.91 -9.75
C TYR A 88 14.71 -13.28 -11.20
N PRO A 89 13.80 -13.15 -12.18
CA PRO A 89 14.02 -13.64 -13.54
C PRO A 89 14.99 -12.77 -14.36
N GLY A 90 15.35 -11.59 -13.86
CA GLY A 90 16.08 -10.57 -14.62
C GLY A 90 15.13 -9.65 -15.39
N THR A 91 15.64 -8.51 -15.82
CA THR A 91 14.98 -7.52 -16.68
C THR A 91 15.46 -7.69 -18.13
N GLY A 92 14.69 -7.19 -19.09
CA GLY A 92 14.97 -7.26 -20.52
C GLY A 92 13.86 -7.94 -21.32
N GLU A 93 13.97 -7.88 -22.64
CA GLU A 93 13.00 -8.44 -23.61
C GLU A 93 12.84 -9.95 -23.51
N GLN A 94 13.90 -10.65 -23.12
CA GLN A 94 13.91 -12.12 -22.99
C GLN A 94 13.35 -12.61 -21.64
N SER A 95 13.10 -11.68 -20.70
CA SER A 95 12.49 -12.00 -19.41
C SER A 95 10.98 -11.94 -19.52
N ASN A 96 10.29 -12.82 -18.79
CA ASN A 96 8.83 -12.74 -18.62
C ASN A 96 8.37 -11.41 -18.02
N LEU A 97 9.25 -10.65 -17.35
CA LEU A 97 8.91 -9.31 -16.89
C LEU A 97 8.74 -8.31 -18.05
N ASN A 98 9.42 -8.52 -19.18
CA ASN A 98 9.43 -7.68 -20.37
C ASN A 98 9.58 -6.17 -20.10
N ILE A 99 10.41 -5.83 -19.11
CA ILE A 99 10.76 -4.44 -18.77
C ILE A 99 12.27 -4.31 -18.62
N SER A 100 12.80 -3.13 -18.87
CA SER A 100 14.17 -2.73 -18.53
C SER A 100 14.16 -1.49 -17.64
N ILE A 101 15.28 -1.24 -16.96
CA ILE A 101 15.47 -0.04 -16.14
C ILE A 101 16.57 0.79 -16.78
N ASP A 102 16.24 2.03 -17.13
CA ASP A 102 17.17 3.03 -17.67
C ASP A 102 17.44 4.09 -16.60
N ASP A 103 18.61 4.03 -15.99
CA ASP A 103 19.10 4.96 -14.97
C ASP A 103 20.23 5.86 -15.51
N THR A 104 20.12 6.30 -16.76
CA THR A 104 21.11 7.14 -17.44
C THR A 104 21.59 8.33 -16.59
N LYS A 105 22.88 8.64 -16.69
CA LYS A 105 23.55 9.68 -15.88
C LYS A 105 22.93 11.08 -15.98
N ALA A 106 22.22 11.37 -17.08
CA ALA A 106 21.50 12.63 -17.27
C ALA A 106 20.41 12.86 -16.20
N TRP A 107 19.82 11.78 -15.67
CA TRP A 107 18.78 11.86 -14.64
C TRP A 107 19.31 11.61 -13.23
N GLN A 108 20.61 11.73 -13.01
CA GLN A 108 21.23 11.54 -11.69
C GLN A 108 21.59 12.88 -11.05
N GLN A 109 20.95 13.21 -9.93
CA GLN A 109 21.29 14.37 -9.11
C GLN A 109 22.06 13.96 -7.85
N ARG A 110 23.17 14.66 -7.60
CA ARG A 110 24.08 14.32 -6.53
C ARG A 110 23.93 15.26 -5.34
N ILE A 111 23.61 14.69 -4.19
CA ILE A 111 23.75 15.39 -2.90
C ILE A 111 25.23 15.61 -2.62
N SER A 112 25.65 16.87 -2.70
CA SER A 112 27.06 17.25 -2.62
C SER A 112 27.60 17.13 -1.18
N LYS A 113 28.93 17.03 -1.03
CA LYS A 113 29.57 17.11 0.30
C LYS A 113 29.37 18.48 0.96
N ALA A 114 29.14 19.54 0.18
CA ALA A 114 28.84 20.86 0.71
C ALA A 114 27.44 20.87 1.32
N SER A 115 26.45 20.33 0.62
CA SER A 115 25.07 20.22 1.12
C SER A 115 24.98 19.35 2.37
N LEU A 116 25.69 18.20 2.40
CA LEU A 116 25.76 17.38 3.62
C LEU A 116 26.39 18.11 4.81
N ARG A 117 27.32 19.05 4.57
CA ARG A 117 27.89 19.89 5.63
C ARG A 117 26.89 20.96 6.08
N ALA A 118 26.17 21.59 5.15
CA ALA A 118 25.13 22.57 5.45
C ALA A 118 24.02 21.95 6.32
N ILE A 119 23.51 20.78 5.93
CA ILE A 119 22.55 20.01 6.73
C ILE A 119 23.11 19.78 8.14
N ARG A 120 24.37 19.35 8.28
CA ARG A 120 24.96 19.09 9.59
C ARG A 120 25.10 20.33 10.48
N THR A 121 25.32 21.51 9.90
CA THR A 121 25.51 22.76 10.65
C THR A 121 24.22 23.34 11.22
N GLU A 122 23.06 22.84 10.78
CA GLU A 122 21.78 23.31 11.28
C GLU A 122 21.54 22.97 12.75
N SER A 123 20.87 23.89 13.44
CA SER A 123 20.73 23.90 14.90
C SER A 123 19.75 22.88 15.45
N SER A 124 18.81 22.38 14.64
CA SER A 124 17.76 21.45 15.06
C SER A 124 17.47 20.40 14.00
N THR A 125 17.03 19.21 14.41
CA THR A 125 16.61 18.13 13.50
C THR A 125 15.59 18.60 12.45
N LYS A 126 14.67 19.49 12.84
CA LYS A 126 13.72 20.11 11.91
C LYS A 126 14.44 20.94 10.85
N ALA A 127 15.32 21.84 11.25
CA ALA A 127 16.08 22.66 10.30
C ALA A 127 16.96 21.82 9.37
N LYS A 128 17.60 20.76 9.89
CA LYS A 128 18.34 19.76 9.08
C LYS A 128 17.46 19.12 8.01
N MET A 129 16.24 18.72 8.38
CA MET A 129 15.28 18.10 7.48
C MET A 129 14.77 19.10 6.43
N GLU A 130 14.44 20.33 6.80
CA GLU A 130 14.02 21.37 5.84
C GLU A 130 15.13 21.72 4.85
N GLU A 131 16.39 21.81 5.30
CA GLU A 131 17.53 22.07 4.40
C GLU A 131 17.68 20.95 3.36
N LEU A 132 17.54 19.69 3.77
CA LEU A 132 17.51 18.57 2.84
C LEU A 132 16.33 18.67 1.86
N LEU A 133 15.13 18.97 2.37
CA LEU A 133 13.91 19.05 1.56
C LEU A 133 13.98 20.17 0.54
N ASN A 134 14.51 21.34 0.89
CA ASN A 134 14.75 22.46 -0.02
C ASN A 134 15.67 22.06 -1.18
N GLN A 135 16.74 21.32 -0.88
CA GLN A 135 17.61 20.79 -1.92
C GLN A 135 16.88 19.76 -2.79
N LEU A 136 16.16 18.80 -2.17
CA LEU A 136 15.43 17.77 -2.89
C LEU A 136 14.34 18.36 -3.79
N GLN A 137 13.69 19.45 -3.36
CA GLN A 137 12.69 20.16 -4.16
C GLN A 137 13.30 20.64 -5.48
N GLY A 138 14.42 21.37 -5.43
CA GLY A 138 15.09 21.85 -6.65
C GLY A 138 15.58 20.71 -7.55
N ASP A 139 16.11 19.63 -6.96
CA ASP A 139 16.56 18.45 -7.72
C ASP A 139 15.37 17.70 -8.37
N ILE A 140 14.22 17.60 -7.69
CA ILE A 140 13.00 16.97 -8.21
C ILE A 140 12.38 17.82 -9.32
N GLU A 141 12.23 19.14 -9.10
CA GLU A 141 11.70 20.07 -10.10
C GLU A 141 12.55 20.07 -11.37
N PHE A 142 13.88 20.06 -11.24
CA PHE A 142 14.80 19.94 -12.37
C PHE A 142 14.61 18.64 -13.15
N LEU A 143 14.46 17.51 -12.46
CA LEU A 143 14.27 16.21 -13.10
C LEU A 143 12.87 16.04 -13.70
N ALA A 144 11.85 16.73 -13.15
CA ALA A 144 10.48 16.65 -13.62
C ALA A 144 10.21 17.44 -14.93
N ASP A 145 11.19 18.22 -15.40
CA ASP A 145 11.10 19.02 -16.63
C ASP A 145 11.01 18.15 -17.91
N ILE A 146 10.88 18.79 -19.08
CA ILE A 146 10.65 18.13 -20.37
C ILE A 146 11.79 17.14 -20.70
N ASP A 147 11.41 15.89 -20.99
CA ASP A 147 12.29 14.71 -21.16
C ASP A 147 12.90 14.14 -19.86
N GLY A 148 12.19 14.35 -18.74
CA GLY A 148 12.46 13.73 -17.46
C GLY A 148 12.19 12.22 -17.38
N PRO A 149 12.63 11.57 -16.29
CA PRO A 149 12.38 10.16 -16.04
C PRO A 149 10.90 9.88 -15.74
N ASP A 150 10.50 8.61 -15.75
CA ASP A 150 9.13 8.19 -15.40
C ASP A 150 8.90 8.20 -13.87
N VAL A 151 9.98 8.05 -13.08
CA VAL A 151 9.96 7.97 -11.62
C VAL A 151 11.31 8.43 -11.06
N ILE A 152 11.30 9.11 -9.91
CA ILE A 152 12.53 9.52 -9.20
C ILE A 152 12.74 8.66 -7.97
N VAL A 153 13.89 7.98 -7.88
CA VAL A 153 14.33 7.28 -6.69
C VAL A 153 15.21 8.20 -5.84
N VAL A 154 14.75 8.51 -4.63
CA VAL A 154 15.50 9.29 -3.65
C VAL A 154 16.20 8.34 -2.67
N CYS A 155 17.52 8.24 -2.80
CA CYS A 155 18.37 7.47 -1.89
C CYS A 155 18.89 8.36 -0.77
N ILE A 156 18.34 8.20 0.43
CA ILE A 156 18.76 8.98 1.60
C ILE A 156 20.17 8.52 2.03
N PRO A 157 21.18 9.41 2.07
CA PRO A 157 22.52 9.05 2.54
C PRO A 157 22.49 8.65 4.02
N LYS A 158 23.33 7.69 4.43
CA LYS A 158 23.41 7.23 5.84
C LYS A 158 23.64 8.40 6.81
N LYS A 159 24.55 9.31 6.46
CA LYS A 159 24.83 10.51 7.26
C LYS A 159 23.61 11.39 7.48
N VAL A 160 22.69 11.45 6.51
CA VAL A 160 21.45 12.23 6.65
C VAL A 160 20.50 11.55 7.62
N ILE A 161 20.39 10.21 7.57
CA ILE A 161 19.61 9.47 8.57
C ILE A 161 20.18 9.68 9.97
N ASP A 162 21.50 9.52 10.13
CA ASP A 162 22.17 9.66 11.43
C ASP A 162 21.97 11.08 12.01
N GLU A 163 21.96 12.12 11.16
CA GLU A 163 21.85 13.52 11.60
C GLU A 163 20.38 14.00 11.75
N CYS A 164 19.44 13.40 11.02
CA CYS A 164 18.02 13.81 10.99
C CYS A 164 17.09 12.89 11.80
N THR A 165 17.60 11.81 12.39
CA THR A 165 16.81 10.96 13.29
C THR A 165 17.07 11.41 14.73
N PRO A 166 16.03 11.80 15.49
CA PRO A 166 16.19 12.03 16.93
C PRO A 166 16.68 10.77 17.65
N ASP A 167 17.52 10.91 18.68
CA ASP A 167 18.03 9.76 19.47
C ASP A 167 16.91 8.89 20.09
N THR A 168 15.71 9.47 20.28
CA THR A 168 14.53 8.80 20.84
C THR A 168 13.72 8.02 19.80
N GLU A 169 13.99 8.23 18.52
CA GLU A 169 13.24 7.62 17.42
C GLU A 169 14.04 6.50 16.77
N SER A 170 13.33 5.52 16.21
CA SER A 170 14.00 4.53 15.37
C SER A 170 14.52 5.19 14.09
N GLU A 171 15.70 4.80 13.61
CA GLU A 171 16.25 5.17 12.27
C GLU A 171 15.25 4.94 11.11
N SER A 172 14.19 4.16 11.36
CA SER A 172 13.14 3.89 10.41
C SER A 172 12.15 5.04 10.18
N LYS A 173 12.08 6.05 11.06
CA LYS A 173 11.16 7.18 10.96
C LYS A 173 11.92 8.49 11.17
N ILE A 174 12.24 9.18 10.08
CA ILE A 174 12.82 10.53 10.15
C ILE A 174 11.65 11.49 10.34
N GLN A 175 11.37 11.83 11.60
CA GLN A 175 10.26 12.69 11.99
C GLN A 175 10.76 13.86 12.83
N ALA A 176 10.27 15.06 12.52
CA ALA A 176 10.58 16.27 13.27
C ALA A 176 9.35 17.19 13.34
N ALA A 177 8.96 17.60 14.55
CA ALA A 177 7.87 18.54 14.80
C ALA A 177 6.52 18.18 14.10
N GLY A 178 6.22 16.88 13.98
CA GLY A 178 5.00 16.39 13.33
C GLY A 178 5.05 16.32 11.80
N SER A 179 6.23 16.49 11.20
CA SER A 179 6.50 16.21 9.78
C SER A 179 7.33 14.94 9.63
N ASP A 180 7.11 14.21 8.54
CA ASP A 180 7.82 12.96 8.21
C ASP A 180 8.53 13.13 6.86
N LEU A 181 9.84 12.84 6.82
CA LEU A 181 10.65 13.05 5.61
C LEU A 181 10.07 12.31 4.40
N ARG A 182 9.58 11.08 4.61
CA ARG A 182 9.01 10.28 3.50
C ARG A 182 7.76 10.96 2.97
N ASN A 183 6.89 11.45 3.85
CA ASN A 183 5.66 12.14 3.44
C ASN A 183 5.99 13.43 2.68
N ARG A 184 6.94 14.24 3.16
CA ARG A 184 7.39 15.48 2.50
C ARG A 184 7.96 15.22 1.10
N ILE A 185 8.79 14.19 0.92
CA ILE A 185 9.30 13.80 -0.42
C ILE A 185 8.17 13.38 -1.36
N LYS A 186 7.09 12.79 -0.84
CA LYS A 186 5.92 12.43 -1.64
C LYS A 186 5.15 13.67 -2.07
N ILE A 187 5.01 14.65 -1.19
CA ILE A 187 4.39 15.94 -1.47
C ILE A 187 5.16 16.69 -2.56
N LEU A 188 6.48 16.82 -2.42
CA LEU A 188 7.33 17.44 -3.45
C LEU A 188 7.18 16.76 -4.82
N GLY A 189 7.14 15.42 -4.85
CA GLY A 189 6.90 14.68 -6.09
C GLY A 189 5.52 14.94 -6.70
N MET A 190 4.47 15.05 -5.86
CA MET A 190 3.12 15.37 -6.33
C MET A 190 3.03 16.78 -6.91
N GLU A 191 3.65 17.75 -6.26
CA GLU A 191 3.72 19.15 -6.73
C GLU A 191 4.45 19.26 -8.07
N ALA A 192 5.54 18.51 -8.23
CA ALA A 192 6.29 18.40 -9.47
C ALA A 192 5.64 17.45 -10.52
N GLY A 193 4.51 16.81 -10.20
CA GLY A 193 3.82 15.89 -11.10
C GLY A 193 4.53 14.55 -11.36
N ILE A 194 5.61 14.22 -10.65
CA ILE A 194 6.42 13.02 -10.86
C ILE A 194 6.42 12.07 -9.64
N PRO A 195 6.14 10.76 -9.81
CA PRO A 195 6.19 9.82 -8.69
C PRO A 195 7.59 9.67 -8.12
N THR A 196 7.69 9.65 -6.79
CA THR A 196 8.96 9.42 -6.08
C THR A 196 9.03 8.03 -5.46
N GLN A 197 10.21 7.47 -5.24
CA GLN A 197 10.44 6.24 -4.50
C GLN A 197 11.59 6.46 -3.51
N LEU A 198 11.32 6.28 -2.21
CA LEU A 198 12.36 6.42 -1.19
C LEU A 198 13.13 5.11 -1.05
N VAL A 199 14.46 5.18 -1.00
CA VAL A 199 15.35 4.06 -0.68
C VAL A 199 16.23 4.45 0.50
N LYS A 200 16.20 3.63 1.55
CA LYS A 200 17.04 3.83 2.74
C LYS A 200 18.41 3.16 2.56
N PRO A 201 19.47 3.61 3.26
CA PRO A 201 20.78 2.97 3.28
C PRO A 201 20.69 1.45 3.54
N SER A 202 19.93 1.06 4.56
CA SER A 202 19.73 -0.35 4.94
C SER A 202 19.01 -1.20 3.88
N THR A 203 18.36 -0.57 2.90
CA THR A 203 17.79 -1.26 1.74
C THR A 203 18.86 -1.67 0.75
N LEU A 204 19.93 -0.86 0.63
CA LEU A 204 21.08 -1.07 -0.25
C LEU A 204 22.23 -1.84 0.43
N ASP A 205 22.19 -2.00 1.76
CA ASP A 205 23.09 -2.87 2.51
C ASP A 205 22.67 -4.35 2.33
N ILE A 206 22.96 -4.89 1.15
CA ILE A 206 22.63 -6.25 0.73
C ILE A 206 23.79 -7.18 1.09
N ASN A 207 23.54 -8.14 1.98
CA ASN A 207 24.53 -9.09 2.50
C ASN A 207 24.26 -10.54 2.09
N SER A 208 23.19 -10.80 1.33
CA SER A 208 22.88 -12.13 0.80
C SER A 208 22.07 -12.06 -0.48
N GLU A 209 22.15 -13.11 -1.29
CA GLU A 209 21.40 -13.20 -2.55
C GLU A 209 19.88 -13.25 -2.34
N ARG A 210 19.42 -13.84 -1.23
CA ARG A 210 18.01 -13.75 -0.81
C ARG A 210 17.57 -12.30 -0.58
N GLN A 211 18.41 -11.47 0.04
CA GLN A 211 18.11 -10.04 0.21
C GLN A 211 18.11 -9.35 -1.16
N ARG A 212 19.10 -9.62 -2.02
CA ARG A 212 19.19 -9.06 -3.37
C ARG A 212 17.93 -9.33 -4.19
N ALA A 213 17.52 -10.60 -4.31
CA ALA A 213 16.31 -11.00 -5.01
C ALA A 213 15.04 -10.37 -4.40
N SER A 214 14.96 -10.29 -3.07
CA SER A 214 13.83 -9.63 -2.39
C SER A 214 13.74 -8.14 -2.72
N ARG A 215 14.87 -7.42 -2.77
CA ARG A 215 14.90 -6.00 -3.17
C ARG A 215 14.54 -5.83 -4.63
N ALA A 216 15.10 -6.65 -5.51
CA ALA A 216 14.78 -6.65 -6.94
C ALA A 216 13.27 -6.83 -7.20
N TRP A 217 12.65 -7.81 -6.54
CA TRP A 217 11.20 -8.05 -6.64
C TRP A 217 10.35 -6.86 -6.20
N ASN A 218 10.63 -6.29 -5.03
CA ASN A 218 9.82 -5.17 -4.50
C ASN A 218 10.07 -3.86 -5.27
N LEU A 219 11.31 -3.57 -5.69
CA LEU A 219 11.62 -2.44 -6.54
C LEU A 219 10.92 -2.56 -7.89
N THR A 220 10.96 -3.73 -8.52
CA THR A 220 10.27 -3.99 -9.79
C THR A 220 8.79 -3.72 -9.70
N ALA A 221 8.10 -4.31 -8.72
CA ALA A 221 6.66 -4.13 -8.56
C ALA A 221 6.29 -2.66 -8.34
N GLY A 222 7.05 -1.96 -7.48
CA GLY A 222 6.82 -0.55 -7.18
C GLY A 222 7.12 0.38 -8.36
N LEU A 223 8.22 0.17 -9.08
CA LEU A 223 8.62 0.99 -10.24
C LEU A 223 7.69 0.78 -11.44
N LEU A 224 7.23 -0.46 -11.67
CA LEU A 224 6.29 -0.75 -12.75
C LEU A 224 4.99 0.05 -12.62
N TYR A 225 4.42 0.09 -11.40
CA TYR A 225 3.20 0.84 -11.18
C TYR A 225 3.42 2.36 -11.24
N LYS A 226 4.53 2.84 -10.66
CA LYS A 226 4.87 4.28 -10.64
C LYS A 226 5.18 4.84 -12.02
N SER A 227 5.84 4.08 -12.88
CA SER A 227 6.13 4.46 -14.26
C SER A 227 4.90 4.44 -15.17
N GLN A 228 3.76 3.94 -14.66
CA GLN A 228 2.51 3.82 -15.41
C GLN A 228 2.64 2.98 -16.68
N ARG A 229 3.62 2.07 -16.75
CA ARG A 229 3.83 1.12 -17.85
C ARG A 229 2.99 -0.15 -17.72
N GLY A 230 2.41 -0.38 -16.54
CA GLY A 230 1.54 -1.52 -16.29
C GLY A 230 1.19 -1.70 -14.82
N TYR A 231 0.61 -2.85 -14.52
CA TYR A 231 0.28 -3.28 -13.17
C TYR A 231 0.87 -4.68 -12.92
N PRO A 232 1.42 -4.95 -11.73
CA PRO A 232 2.02 -6.25 -11.43
C PRO A 232 1.04 -7.43 -11.58
N TRP A 233 -0.22 -7.27 -11.17
CA TRP A 233 -1.29 -8.26 -11.30
C TRP A 233 -2.66 -7.60 -11.06
N LYS A 234 -3.74 -8.29 -11.43
CA LYS A 234 -5.12 -7.84 -11.18
C LYS A 234 -5.97 -8.90 -10.50
N THR A 235 -7.23 -8.57 -10.29
CA THR A 235 -8.21 -9.43 -9.64
C THR A 235 -8.68 -10.56 -10.54
N LYS A 236 -8.83 -11.76 -9.96
CA LYS A 236 -9.46 -12.91 -10.60
C LYS A 236 -10.93 -13.06 -10.17
N ASP A 237 -11.16 -12.98 -8.86
CA ASP A 237 -12.40 -13.48 -8.24
C ASP A 237 -13.37 -12.37 -7.77
N LEU A 238 -13.15 -11.11 -8.16
CA LEU A 238 -14.07 -10.02 -7.79
C LEU A 238 -15.07 -9.72 -8.91
N ASP A 239 -16.34 -9.61 -8.54
CA ASP A 239 -17.42 -9.20 -9.43
C ASP A 239 -17.15 -7.79 -10.00
N ALA A 240 -17.29 -7.66 -11.32
CA ALA A 240 -17.08 -6.43 -12.05
C ALA A 240 -18.07 -5.30 -11.66
N GLY A 241 -19.23 -5.66 -11.09
CA GLY A 241 -20.25 -4.75 -10.58
C GLY A 241 -20.02 -4.25 -9.15
N THR A 242 -19.04 -4.83 -8.43
CA THR A 242 -18.78 -4.47 -7.02
C THR A 242 -17.79 -3.32 -6.88
N CYS A 243 -18.12 -2.39 -5.99
CA CYS A 243 -17.26 -1.28 -5.59
C CYS A 243 -16.84 -1.44 -4.12
N TYR A 244 -15.55 -1.60 -3.86
CA TYR A 244 -15.00 -1.62 -2.50
C TYR A 244 -14.44 -0.26 -2.15
N ALA A 245 -14.75 0.27 -0.96
CA ALA A 245 -14.26 1.56 -0.52
C ALA A 245 -13.77 1.49 0.93
N GLY A 246 -12.49 1.79 1.16
CA GLY A 246 -11.93 1.87 2.51
C GLY A 246 -11.89 3.30 3.03
N ILE A 247 -12.50 3.56 4.18
CA ILE A 247 -12.58 4.88 4.81
C ILE A 247 -11.52 4.99 5.88
N SER A 248 -10.75 6.08 5.83
CA SER A 248 -9.84 6.50 6.88
C SER A 248 -9.98 7.99 7.12
N PHE A 249 -9.57 8.45 8.29
CA PHE A 249 -9.64 9.86 8.65
C PHE A 249 -8.25 10.38 8.95
N TYR A 250 -8.02 11.65 8.61
CA TYR A 250 -6.81 12.36 8.95
C TYR A 250 -7.14 13.81 9.32
N HIS A 251 -6.26 14.43 10.09
CA HIS A 251 -6.39 15.84 10.44
C HIS A 251 -5.85 16.71 9.31
N LYS A 252 -6.71 17.60 8.78
CA LYS A 252 -6.30 18.74 7.95
C LYS A 252 -5.91 19.85 8.92
N ARG A 253 -4.61 20.12 9.07
CA ARG A 253 -4.12 21.24 9.88
C ARG A 253 -4.50 22.55 9.17
N GLY A 254 -5.44 23.32 9.74
CA GLY A 254 -5.79 24.66 9.28
C GLY A 254 -5.06 25.74 10.10
N ARG A 255 -4.94 26.96 9.57
CA ARG A 255 -4.62 28.14 10.39
C ARG A 255 -5.82 28.44 11.32
N GLY A 256 -5.82 27.86 12.52
CA GLY A 256 -6.87 28.05 13.53
C GLY A 256 -7.15 26.79 14.36
N ASP A 257 -7.63 26.98 15.58
CA ASP A 257 -7.66 26.01 16.69
C ASP A 257 -8.74 24.90 16.57
N SER A 258 -9.63 24.94 15.57
CA SER A 258 -10.60 23.87 15.33
C SER A 258 -9.97 22.77 14.47
N ALA A 259 -9.75 21.57 15.03
CA ALA A 259 -9.23 20.44 14.28
C ALA A 259 -10.18 20.05 13.14
N VAL A 260 -9.81 20.40 11.90
CA VAL A 260 -10.55 19.99 10.70
C VAL A 260 -10.11 18.58 10.33
N ARG A 261 -11.06 17.68 10.06
CA ARG A 261 -10.78 16.32 9.61
C ARG A 261 -11.30 16.13 8.19
N ALA A 262 -10.66 15.28 7.42
CA ALA A 262 -11.18 14.82 6.14
C ALA A 262 -11.21 13.28 6.15
N ALA A 263 -12.29 12.74 5.58
CA ALA A 263 -12.34 11.34 5.25
C ALA A 263 -11.61 11.14 3.92
N LEU A 264 -10.81 10.08 3.88
CA LEU A 264 -10.15 9.63 2.68
C LEU A 264 -10.66 8.23 2.36
N THR A 265 -11.14 8.08 1.14
CA THR A 265 -11.63 6.82 0.61
C THR A 265 -10.70 6.27 -0.45
N HIS A 266 -10.23 5.05 -0.23
CA HIS A 266 -9.62 4.26 -1.29
C HIS A 266 -10.68 3.41 -1.96
N VAL A 267 -11.07 3.79 -3.18
CA VAL A 267 -12.04 3.07 -4.01
C VAL A 267 -11.29 2.04 -4.86
N PHE A 268 -11.74 0.80 -4.80
CA PHE A 268 -11.16 -0.34 -5.48
C PHE A 268 -12.26 -1.09 -6.26
N THR A 269 -12.03 -1.27 -7.56
CA THR A 269 -12.97 -1.93 -8.48
C THR A 269 -12.19 -2.89 -9.38
N HIS A 270 -12.90 -3.68 -10.19
CA HIS A 270 -12.28 -4.51 -11.23
C HIS A 270 -11.42 -3.69 -12.24
N HIS A 271 -11.68 -2.39 -12.42
CA HIS A 271 -11.02 -1.56 -13.45
C HIS A 271 -9.77 -0.83 -12.93
N GLY A 272 -9.50 -0.94 -11.62
CA GLY A 272 -8.41 -0.23 -10.97
C GLY A 272 -8.87 0.37 -9.66
N HIS A 273 -8.05 1.29 -9.15
CA HIS A 273 -8.28 1.91 -7.87
C HIS A 273 -7.95 3.39 -7.87
N THR A 274 -8.64 4.14 -7.02
CA THR A 274 -8.58 5.60 -6.97
C THR A 274 -8.70 6.08 -5.54
N ILE A 275 -8.04 7.19 -5.24
CA ILE A 275 -8.17 7.91 -3.98
C ILE A 275 -9.18 9.03 -4.15
N LEU A 276 -10.15 9.09 -3.25
CA LEU A 276 -11.11 10.17 -3.11
C LEU A 276 -10.99 10.78 -1.72
N GLN A 277 -11.18 12.10 -1.65
CA GLN A 277 -11.19 12.83 -0.39
C GLN A 277 -12.60 13.40 -0.16
N SER A 278 -13.04 13.49 1.09
CA SER A 278 -14.26 14.24 1.43
C SER A 278 -14.00 15.74 1.43
N ASN A 279 -15.08 16.51 1.51
CA ASN A 279 -14.97 17.89 1.98
C ASN A 279 -14.42 17.91 3.41
N PRO A 280 -13.67 18.96 3.80
CA PRO A 280 -13.20 19.11 5.18
C PRO A 280 -14.40 19.26 6.13
N MET A 281 -14.38 18.51 7.23
CA MET A 281 -15.41 18.47 8.25
C MET A 281 -14.88 19.04 9.56
N ARG A 282 -15.71 19.82 10.26
CA ARG A 282 -15.41 20.41 11.57
C ARG A 282 -16.18 19.68 12.65
N ASN A 283 -15.64 19.67 13.87
CA ASN A 283 -16.31 19.16 15.07
C ASN A 283 -16.84 17.72 14.90
N MET A 284 -16.06 16.85 14.26
CA MET A 284 -16.44 15.44 14.16
C MET A 284 -16.46 14.81 15.55
N GLU A 285 -17.54 14.10 15.85
CA GLU A 285 -17.62 13.32 17.08
C GLU A 285 -16.59 12.19 17.10
N GLU A 286 -16.14 11.85 18.30
CA GLU A 286 -15.13 10.82 18.53
C GLU A 286 -15.63 9.82 19.56
N ASP A 287 -15.31 8.54 19.35
CA ASP A 287 -15.50 7.53 20.39
C ASP A 287 -14.53 7.72 21.56
N ASP A 288 -14.71 6.95 22.64
CA ASP A 288 -13.83 6.97 23.83
C ASP A 288 -12.34 6.68 23.50
N ASN A 289 -12.05 6.12 22.32
CA ASN A 289 -10.71 5.83 21.83
C ASN A 289 -10.17 6.91 20.87
N GLY A 290 -10.86 8.04 20.72
CA GLY A 290 -10.50 9.15 19.83
C GLY A 290 -10.71 8.84 18.34
N LYS A 291 -11.55 7.85 18.00
CA LYS A 291 -11.84 7.52 16.61
C LYS A 291 -12.99 8.39 16.08
N PRO A 292 -12.80 9.09 14.95
CA PRO A 292 -13.85 9.91 14.35
C PRO A 292 -15.03 9.09 13.82
N HIS A 293 -16.21 9.69 13.96
CA HIS A 293 -17.45 9.26 13.32
C HIS A 293 -18.04 10.40 12.48
N LEU A 294 -18.62 10.04 11.33
CA LEU A 294 -19.24 11.00 10.43
C LEU A 294 -20.62 11.39 10.96
N SER A 295 -21.02 12.64 10.74
CA SER A 295 -22.44 12.99 10.82
C SER A 295 -23.19 12.36 9.65
N TYR A 296 -24.52 12.29 9.76
CA TYR A 296 -25.40 11.85 8.66
C TYR A 296 -25.07 12.55 7.33
N GLU A 297 -24.96 13.88 7.33
CA GLU A 297 -24.66 14.66 6.12
C GLU A 297 -23.27 14.36 5.54
N GLY A 298 -22.27 14.20 6.41
CA GLY A 298 -20.89 13.88 6.00
C GLY A 298 -20.79 12.49 5.37
N ALA A 299 -21.50 11.52 5.96
CA ALA A 299 -21.64 10.17 5.43
C ALA A 299 -22.33 10.17 4.05
N GLN A 300 -23.44 10.92 3.92
CA GLN A 300 -24.19 11.02 2.68
C GLN A 300 -23.35 11.63 1.54
N GLN A 301 -22.62 12.71 1.82
CA GLN A 301 -21.73 13.35 0.85
C GLN A 301 -20.60 12.42 0.39
N LEU A 302 -20.00 11.68 1.33
CA LEU A 302 -18.89 10.77 1.02
C LEU A 302 -19.34 9.64 0.09
N VAL A 303 -20.47 9.00 0.39
CA VAL A 303 -20.98 7.88 -0.42
C VAL A 303 -21.46 8.33 -1.78
N LYS A 304 -22.15 9.48 -1.89
CA LYS A 304 -22.50 10.08 -3.19
C LYS A 304 -21.26 10.27 -4.06
N ARG A 305 -20.18 10.82 -3.50
CA ARG A 305 -18.91 11.02 -4.22
C ARG A 305 -18.29 9.69 -4.69
N ILE A 306 -18.36 8.63 -3.88
CA ILE A 306 -17.88 7.29 -4.27
C ILE A 306 -18.71 6.73 -5.44
N ILE A 307 -20.04 6.80 -5.34
CA ILE A 307 -20.95 6.30 -6.36
C ILE A 307 -20.81 7.09 -7.66
N ASP A 308 -20.73 8.42 -7.59
CA ASP A 308 -20.57 9.28 -8.75
C ASP A 308 -19.24 8.99 -9.47
N HIS A 309 -18.16 8.80 -8.72
CA HIS A 309 -16.87 8.37 -9.30
C HIS A 309 -16.97 7.02 -10.00
N TYR A 310 -17.66 6.05 -9.40
CA TYR A 310 -17.92 4.76 -10.04
C TYR A 310 -18.73 4.91 -11.34
N LYS A 311 -19.82 5.70 -11.31
CA LYS A 311 -20.69 5.97 -12.46
C LYS A 311 -19.93 6.58 -13.62
N GLN A 312 -19.03 7.54 -13.35
CA GLN A 312 -18.17 8.16 -14.36
C GLN A 312 -17.29 7.13 -15.08
N GLY A 313 -16.77 6.12 -14.36
CA GLY A 313 -15.98 5.05 -14.94
C GLY A 313 -16.77 3.95 -15.66
N LYS A 314 -18.10 3.89 -15.49
CA LYS A 314 -18.98 2.80 -15.96
C LYS A 314 -20.14 3.24 -16.85
N GLY A 315 -20.07 4.44 -17.43
CA GLY A 315 -21.09 4.93 -18.37
C GLY A 315 -22.41 5.33 -17.70
N GLY A 316 -22.37 5.72 -16.42
CA GLY A 316 -23.49 6.34 -15.70
C GLY A 316 -24.24 5.44 -14.72
N SER A 317 -24.05 4.12 -14.77
CA SER A 317 -24.75 3.17 -13.88
C SER A 317 -24.08 3.06 -12.50
N PRO A 318 -24.84 3.01 -11.39
CA PRO A 318 -24.29 2.74 -10.06
C PRO A 318 -23.71 1.31 -9.99
N PRO A 319 -22.85 1.02 -8.99
CA PRO A 319 -22.43 -0.36 -8.74
C PRO A 319 -23.63 -1.23 -8.37
N SER A 320 -23.58 -2.53 -8.69
CA SER A 320 -24.57 -3.50 -8.21
C SER A 320 -24.42 -3.73 -6.71
N ARG A 321 -23.19 -3.62 -6.20
CA ARG A 321 -22.85 -3.81 -4.79
C ARG A 321 -21.80 -2.82 -4.31
N LEU A 322 -22.02 -2.21 -3.14
CA LEU A 322 -21.07 -1.31 -2.48
C LEU A 322 -20.62 -1.91 -1.14
N VAL A 323 -19.31 -2.06 -0.95
CA VAL A 323 -18.73 -2.57 0.29
C VAL A 323 -17.86 -1.49 0.92
N LEU A 324 -18.22 -1.03 2.11
CA LEU A 324 -17.47 -0.03 2.87
C LEU A 324 -16.66 -0.67 3.99
N HIS A 325 -15.34 -0.48 3.97
CA HIS A 325 -14.44 -0.91 5.05
C HIS A 325 -14.09 0.28 5.94
N LYS A 326 -14.25 0.14 7.26
CA LYS A 326 -13.82 1.13 8.28
C LYS A 326 -13.07 0.43 9.41
N THR A 327 -12.21 1.14 10.14
CA THR A 327 -11.48 0.58 11.31
C THR A 327 -12.16 0.76 12.66
N SER A 328 -13.30 1.45 12.68
CA SER A 328 -14.27 1.53 13.78
C SER A 328 -15.61 0.99 13.31
N ALA A 329 -16.48 0.68 14.27
CA ALA A 329 -17.88 0.39 14.00
C ALA A 329 -18.57 1.61 13.36
N PHE A 330 -19.70 1.36 12.72
CA PHE A 330 -20.57 2.38 12.17
C PHE A 330 -21.54 2.84 13.25
N TRP A 331 -21.56 4.14 13.57
CA TRP A 331 -22.59 4.75 14.40
C TRP A 331 -23.89 4.94 13.62
N GLU A 332 -24.98 5.14 14.35
CA GLU A 332 -26.33 5.26 13.79
C GLU A 332 -26.41 6.35 12.72
N GLU A 333 -25.99 7.58 13.02
CA GLU A 333 -26.05 8.69 12.06
C GLU A 333 -25.25 8.43 10.77
N GLU A 334 -24.01 7.95 10.89
CA GLU A 334 -23.19 7.68 9.70
C GLU A 334 -23.75 6.50 8.90
N ARG A 335 -24.28 5.49 9.58
CA ARG A 335 -24.90 4.33 8.96
C ARG A 335 -26.12 4.76 8.14
N GLU A 336 -27.02 5.53 8.72
CA GLU A 336 -28.20 6.07 8.03
C GLU A 336 -27.80 6.92 6.82
N GLY A 337 -26.84 7.83 7.00
CA GLY A 337 -26.34 8.68 5.91
C GLY A 337 -25.72 7.87 4.76
N PHE A 338 -25.03 6.77 5.08
CA PHE A 338 -24.47 5.85 4.07
C PHE A 338 -25.56 5.08 3.32
N LEU A 339 -26.53 4.52 4.05
CA LEU A 339 -27.60 3.72 3.45
C LEU A 339 -28.48 4.57 2.54
N ASP A 340 -28.87 5.77 2.97
CA ASP A 340 -29.69 6.68 2.19
C ASP A 340 -28.99 7.14 0.90
N ALA A 341 -27.69 7.44 0.98
CA ALA A 341 -26.90 7.81 -0.19
C ALA A 341 -26.70 6.66 -1.19
N ALA A 342 -26.75 5.41 -0.72
CA ALA A 342 -26.61 4.20 -1.53
C ALA A 342 -27.95 3.52 -1.85
N SER A 343 -29.08 4.24 -1.72
CA SER A 343 -30.42 3.71 -1.98
C SER A 343 -30.62 3.13 -3.39
N ASP A 344 -29.88 3.62 -4.39
CA ASP A 344 -29.89 3.11 -5.77
C ASP A 344 -29.00 1.88 -6.02
N VAL A 345 -28.15 1.50 -5.06
CA VAL A 345 -27.23 0.34 -5.17
C VAL A 345 -27.96 -0.89 -4.66
N ALA A 346 -27.99 -2.04 -5.35
CA ALA A 346 -28.81 -3.18 -4.89
C ALA A 346 -28.36 -3.77 -3.55
N THR A 347 -27.05 -3.96 -3.35
CA THR A 347 -26.49 -4.56 -2.12
C THR A 347 -25.50 -3.61 -1.47
N ARG A 348 -25.60 -3.39 -0.16
CA ARG A 348 -24.72 -2.51 0.61
C ARG A 348 -24.17 -3.27 1.81
N ASP A 349 -22.85 -3.36 1.92
CA ASP A 349 -22.19 -3.99 3.07
C ASP A 349 -21.33 -2.97 3.80
N LEU A 350 -21.52 -2.87 5.12
CA LEU A 350 -20.71 -2.05 6.00
C LEU A 350 -19.87 -3.00 6.85
N VAL A 351 -18.55 -2.97 6.70
CA VAL A 351 -17.65 -3.94 7.33
C VAL A 351 -16.63 -3.23 8.20
N HIS A 352 -16.68 -3.52 9.50
CA HIS A 352 -15.69 -3.08 10.47
C HIS A 352 -14.50 -4.04 10.46
N VAL A 353 -13.32 -3.54 10.09
CA VAL A 353 -12.07 -4.31 10.04
C VAL A 353 -11.07 -3.79 11.06
N ARG A 354 -10.81 -4.57 12.12
CA ARG A 354 -9.89 -4.22 13.22
C ARG A 354 -8.58 -5.02 13.12
N GLU A 355 -7.47 -4.29 13.10
CA GLU A 355 -6.13 -4.89 12.95
C GLU A 355 -5.63 -5.64 14.18
N ARG A 356 -5.88 -5.06 15.37
CA ARG A 356 -5.39 -5.58 16.65
C ARG A 356 -6.51 -6.32 17.36
N THR A 357 -6.21 -7.56 17.73
CA THR A 357 -7.13 -8.48 18.39
C THR A 357 -6.40 -9.19 19.52
N ASP A 358 -7.15 -9.57 20.55
CA ASP A 358 -6.63 -10.31 21.70
C ASP A 358 -6.73 -11.84 21.51
N VAL A 359 -7.24 -12.27 20.35
CA VAL A 359 -7.37 -13.69 20.00
C VAL A 359 -6.07 -14.23 19.41
N ARG A 360 -5.67 -15.42 19.86
CA ARG A 360 -4.57 -16.21 19.28
C ARG A 360 -5.05 -17.64 19.08
N LEU A 361 -4.62 -18.26 17.98
CA LEU A 361 -4.80 -19.69 17.75
C LEU A 361 -3.44 -20.36 17.84
N PHE A 362 -3.40 -21.51 18.49
CA PHE A 362 -2.24 -22.38 18.57
C PHE A 362 -2.62 -23.70 17.89
N THR A 363 -1.74 -24.19 17.05
CA THR A 363 -1.90 -25.53 16.47
C THR A 363 -1.12 -26.54 17.29
N ASP A 364 -1.54 -27.79 17.27
CA ASP A 364 -0.80 -28.89 17.88
C ASP A 364 0.53 -29.20 17.13
N GLY A 365 0.67 -28.70 15.90
CA GLY A 365 1.88 -28.87 15.08
C GLY A 365 2.94 -27.77 15.28
N GLN A 366 4.05 -27.92 14.56
CA GLN A 366 5.18 -26.98 14.58
C GLN A 366 4.93 -25.67 13.81
N PHE A 367 3.85 -25.61 13.02
CA PHE A 367 3.56 -24.47 12.16
C PHE A 367 2.58 -23.50 12.83
N THR A 368 2.65 -22.23 12.47
CA THR A 368 1.66 -21.26 12.92
C THR A 368 0.31 -21.48 12.21
N PRO A 369 -0.81 -20.91 12.71
CA PRO A 369 -2.08 -20.95 12.01
C PRO A 369 -1.93 -20.57 10.54
N GLN A 370 -2.61 -21.31 9.68
CA GLN A 370 -2.55 -21.10 8.23
C GLN A 370 -3.17 -19.74 7.85
N ARG A 371 -2.56 -19.02 6.92
CA ARG A 371 -3.21 -17.87 6.26
C ARG A 371 -4.49 -18.36 5.58
N GLY A 372 -5.62 -17.67 5.83
CA GLY A 372 -6.96 -18.11 5.44
C GLY A 372 -7.71 -18.86 6.54
N ARG A 373 -7.08 -19.16 7.69
CA ARG A 373 -7.79 -19.69 8.86
C ARG A 373 -8.79 -18.65 9.36
N LEU A 374 -10.04 -19.08 9.54
CA LEU A 374 -11.14 -18.24 10.02
C LEU A 374 -11.69 -18.83 11.32
N PHE A 375 -11.69 -18.03 12.38
CA PHE A 375 -12.34 -18.35 13.66
C PHE A 375 -13.54 -17.42 13.84
N SER A 376 -14.74 -17.98 13.86
CA SER A 376 -16.00 -17.25 13.87
C SER A 376 -16.74 -17.48 15.19
N ILE A 377 -17.36 -16.42 15.71
CA ILE A 377 -18.34 -16.47 16.81
C ILE A 377 -19.69 -16.10 16.18
N PRO A 378 -20.48 -17.09 15.71
CA PRO A 378 -21.68 -16.82 14.90
C PRO A 378 -22.71 -15.95 15.62
N ASP A 379 -22.87 -16.14 16.93
CA ASP A 379 -23.87 -15.42 17.74
C ASP A 379 -23.61 -13.91 17.81
N ASP A 380 -22.35 -13.50 17.65
CA ASP A 380 -21.93 -12.10 17.68
C ASP A 380 -21.61 -11.52 16.28
N ASP A 381 -21.71 -12.34 15.23
CA ASP A 381 -21.22 -12.06 13.87
C ASP A 381 -19.78 -11.51 13.83
N ARG A 382 -18.91 -12.10 14.68
CA ARG A 382 -17.49 -11.72 14.80
C ARG A 382 -16.59 -12.77 14.19
N HIS A 383 -15.73 -12.33 13.28
CA HIS A 383 -14.85 -13.21 12.52
C HIS A 383 -13.39 -12.80 12.67
N TYR A 384 -12.55 -13.72 13.12
CA TYR A 384 -11.12 -13.55 13.28
C TYR A 384 -10.41 -14.25 12.13
N LEU A 385 -9.96 -13.46 11.16
CA LEU A 385 -9.35 -13.91 9.92
C LEU A 385 -7.83 -13.81 10.00
N PHE A 386 -7.14 -14.94 9.84
CA PHE A 386 -5.69 -14.98 9.74
C PHE A 386 -5.24 -14.62 8.32
N THR A 387 -4.98 -13.34 8.08
CA THR A 387 -4.39 -12.84 6.83
C THR A 387 -2.86 -13.01 6.78
N THR A 388 -2.24 -13.34 7.91
CA THR A 388 -0.82 -13.69 8.00
C THR A 388 -0.69 -15.01 8.76
N GLY A 389 0.33 -15.79 8.43
CA GLY A 389 0.58 -17.08 9.06
C GLY A 389 1.23 -18.04 8.07
N TYR A 390 1.20 -19.33 8.40
CA TYR A 390 1.72 -20.36 7.51
C TYR A 390 0.99 -20.34 6.17
N ALA A 391 1.73 -20.23 5.06
CA ALA A 391 1.14 -20.26 3.74
C ALA A 391 1.58 -21.53 3.02
N ALA A 392 0.63 -22.46 2.82
CA ALA A 392 0.89 -23.77 2.24
C ALA A 392 1.53 -23.68 0.84
N SER A 393 1.13 -22.68 0.05
CA SER A 393 1.64 -22.45 -1.32
C SER A 393 3.11 -22.03 -1.37
N VAL A 394 3.69 -21.61 -0.25
CA VAL A 394 5.11 -21.30 -0.09
C VAL A 394 5.77 -22.14 1.01
N GLY A 395 5.07 -23.10 1.63
CA GLY A 395 5.62 -24.00 2.64
C GLY A 395 6.21 -23.35 3.90
N THR A 396 5.96 -22.07 4.17
CA THR A 396 6.55 -21.34 5.31
C THR A 396 5.71 -20.14 5.75
N TYR A 397 6.12 -19.51 6.85
CA TYR A 397 5.62 -18.23 7.33
C TYR A 397 6.79 -17.23 7.38
N GLU A 398 6.71 -16.14 6.62
CA GLU A 398 7.79 -15.16 6.52
C GLU A 398 7.86 -14.17 7.71
N GLY A 399 6.89 -14.20 8.63
CA GLY A 399 6.86 -13.30 9.79
C GLY A 399 7.65 -13.82 10.99
N SER A 400 8.07 -12.91 11.86
CA SER A 400 8.92 -13.23 13.03
C SER A 400 8.16 -13.56 14.31
N ASN A 401 6.87 -13.20 14.39
CA ASN A 401 6.04 -13.33 15.60
C ASN A 401 4.87 -14.27 15.34
N ILE A 402 4.31 -14.86 16.41
CA ILE A 402 3.05 -15.62 16.34
C ILE A 402 2.01 -14.75 15.61
N PRO A 403 1.44 -15.23 14.48
CA PRO A 403 0.50 -14.44 13.72
C PRO A 403 -0.74 -14.18 14.56
N SER A 404 -1.23 -12.95 14.48
CA SER A 404 -2.54 -12.59 15.01
C SER A 404 -3.56 -12.54 13.86
N PRO A 405 -4.85 -12.74 14.11
CA PRO A 405 -5.88 -12.47 13.13
C PRO A 405 -6.15 -10.96 13.03
N ILE A 406 -6.80 -10.54 11.95
CA ILE A 406 -7.63 -9.33 11.95
C ILE A 406 -9.05 -9.73 12.35
N GLU A 407 -9.80 -8.80 12.92
CA GLU A 407 -11.24 -8.99 13.10
C GLU A 407 -11.98 -8.36 11.93
N VAL A 408 -12.93 -9.10 11.39
CA VAL A 408 -13.91 -8.69 10.38
C VAL A 408 -15.26 -8.83 11.05
N ARG A 409 -15.97 -7.71 11.17
CA ARG A 409 -17.30 -7.64 11.78
C ARG A 409 -18.23 -6.93 10.80
N PRO A 410 -19.11 -7.66 10.11
CA PRO A 410 -20.18 -7.06 9.35
C PRO A 410 -21.11 -6.26 10.27
N ASP A 411 -21.71 -5.21 9.72
CA ASP A 411 -22.80 -4.51 10.36
C ASP A 411 -24.10 -5.31 10.21
N GLU A 412 -25.05 -5.13 11.14
CA GLU A 412 -26.29 -5.91 11.20
C GLU A 412 -27.18 -5.81 9.95
N PHE A 413 -26.98 -4.77 9.13
CA PHE A 413 -27.69 -4.56 7.86
C PHE A 413 -27.05 -5.28 6.66
N CYS A 414 -25.90 -5.94 6.83
CA CYS A 414 -25.25 -6.64 5.73
C CYS A 414 -26.05 -7.88 5.32
N GLU A 415 -26.46 -7.94 4.06
CA GLU A 415 -27.15 -9.11 3.50
C GLU A 415 -26.15 -10.15 2.97
N THR A 416 -24.92 -9.73 2.65
CA THR A 416 -23.89 -10.64 2.16
C THR A 416 -23.44 -11.58 3.28
N PRO A 417 -23.35 -12.91 3.04
CA PRO A 417 -22.85 -13.85 4.03
C PRO A 417 -21.46 -13.45 4.57
N SER A 418 -21.29 -13.44 5.90
CA SER A 418 -20.05 -13.01 6.56
C SER A 418 -18.81 -13.80 6.09
N ARG A 419 -19.00 -15.07 5.71
CA ARG A 419 -17.94 -15.90 5.10
C ARG A 419 -17.43 -15.31 3.79
N GLN A 420 -18.33 -14.86 2.92
CA GLN A 420 -17.97 -14.21 1.65
C GLN A 420 -17.24 -12.89 1.89
N LEU A 421 -17.71 -12.06 2.85
CA LEU A 421 -17.02 -10.83 3.24
C LEU A 421 -15.59 -11.10 3.75
N CYS A 422 -15.38 -12.21 4.46
CA CYS A 422 -14.05 -12.65 4.89
C CYS A 422 -13.17 -13.13 3.73
N GLU A 423 -13.71 -13.86 2.75
CA GLU A 423 -12.99 -14.27 1.53
C GLU A 423 -12.56 -13.06 0.70
N GLU A 424 -13.46 -12.10 0.50
CA GLU A 424 -13.18 -10.85 -0.20
C GLU A 424 -12.14 -10.01 0.56
N THR A 425 -12.23 -9.94 1.89
CA THR A 425 -11.23 -9.27 2.73
C THR A 425 -9.87 -9.93 2.61
N LEU A 426 -9.80 -11.26 2.63
CA LEU A 426 -8.56 -12.01 2.43
C LEU A 426 -7.97 -11.73 1.04
N PHE A 427 -8.81 -11.73 0.00
CA PHE A 427 -8.43 -11.40 -1.36
C PHE A 427 -7.82 -10.00 -1.46
N LEU A 428 -8.48 -8.98 -0.87
CA LEU A 428 -8.03 -7.59 -0.90
C LEU A 428 -6.66 -7.37 -0.22
N THR A 429 -6.17 -8.30 0.60
CA THR A 429 -4.79 -8.23 1.12
C THR A 429 -3.73 -8.46 0.05
N LYS A 430 -4.05 -9.13 -1.07
CA LYS A 430 -3.10 -9.38 -2.18
C LYS A 430 -2.98 -8.22 -3.17
N MET A 431 -3.83 -7.22 -3.04
CA MET A 431 -3.92 -6.14 -4.02
C MET A 431 -3.00 -4.94 -3.69
N ASP A 432 -1.99 -5.13 -2.83
CA ASP A 432 -0.97 -4.12 -2.56
C ASP A 432 0.20 -4.22 -3.55
N TRP A 433 0.16 -3.42 -4.61
CA TRP A 433 1.22 -3.36 -5.63
C TRP A 433 2.54 -2.72 -5.15
N ASN A 434 2.66 -2.33 -3.88
CA ASN A 434 3.90 -1.86 -3.29
C ASN A 434 4.77 -3.00 -2.74
N THR A 435 4.28 -4.25 -2.76
CA THR A 435 5.04 -5.40 -2.26
C THR A 435 4.70 -6.68 -2.98
N THR A 436 5.69 -7.56 -3.13
CA THR A 436 5.51 -8.92 -3.66
C THR A 436 5.33 -9.97 -2.55
N ALA A 437 5.15 -9.53 -1.30
CA ALA A 437 4.87 -10.41 -0.18
C ALA A 437 3.51 -11.12 -0.36
N LEU A 438 3.47 -12.42 -0.13
CA LEU A 438 2.23 -13.20 -0.21
C LEU A 438 1.23 -12.81 0.87
N ALA A 439 1.73 -12.59 2.10
CA ALA A 439 0.92 -12.38 3.28
C ALA A 439 1.01 -10.92 3.75
N VAL A 440 0.02 -10.12 3.35
CA VAL A 440 -0.18 -8.76 3.88
C VAL A 440 -1.29 -8.79 4.93
N LYS A 441 -1.07 -8.12 6.05
CA LYS A 441 -1.97 -8.14 7.22
C LYS A 441 -3.33 -7.47 6.96
N MET A 442 -3.32 -6.27 6.39
CA MET A 442 -4.54 -5.45 6.21
C MET A 442 -4.99 -5.42 4.75
N PRO A 443 -6.29 -5.43 4.47
CA PRO A 443 -6.81 -5.29 3.11
C PRO A 443 -6.40 -3.95 2.52
N VAL A 444 -6.19 -3.92 1.20
CA VAL A 444 -5.70 -2.74 0.49
C VAL A 444 -6.60 -1.51 0.70
N THR A 445 -7.91 -1.69 0.83
CA THR A 445 -8.89 -0.62 1.10
C THR A 445 -8.55 0.18 2.36
N ILE A 446 -8.23 -0.50 3.47
CA ILE A 446 -7.83 0.16 4.73
C ILE A 446 -6.36 0.60 4.70
N LYS A 447 -5.47 -0.28 4.20
CA LYS A 447 -4.02 -0.05 4.24
C LYS A 447 -3.63 1.19 3.45
N ILE A 448 -4.15 1.34 2.23
CA ILE A 448 -3.87 2.48 1.36
C ILE A 448 -4.50 3.74 1.93
N ALA A 449 -5.77 3.71 2.34
CA ALA A 449 -6.45 4.88 2.86
C ALA A 449 -5.67 5.50 4.03
N ARG A 450 -5.25 4.69 5.01
CA ARG A 450 -4.40 5.13 6.12
C ARG A 450 -3.04 5.69 5.66
N LYS A 451 -2.41 5.08 4.66
CA LYS A 451 -1.09 5.49 4.17
C LYS A 451 -1.15 6.87 3.51
N VAL A 452 -2.17 7.10 2.69
CA VAL A 452 -2.44 8.38 2.04
C VAL A 452 -2.83 9.44 3.08
N GLY A 453 -3.71 9.11 4.02
CA GLY A 453 -4.11 10.03 5.10
C GLY A 453 -2.91 10.52 5.92
N ARG A 454 -1.89 9.67 6.14
CA ARG A 454 -0.64 10.10 6.78
C ARG A 454 0.16 11.11 5.95
N VAL A 455 0.24 10.91 4.63
CA VAL A 455 0.93 11.85 3.73
C VAL A 455 0.20 13.20 3.74
N LEU A 456 -1.13 13.19 3.63
CA LEU A 456 -1.94 14.42 3.58
C LEU A 456 -2.11 15.11 4.94
N SER A 457 -1.71 14.46 6.05
CA SER A 457 -1.68 15.06 7.38
C SER A 457 -0.36 15.78 7.71
N ASP A 458 0.62 15.75 6.82
CA ASP A 458 1.89 16.45 7.01
C ASP A 458 1.70 17.97 7.02
N VAL A 459 2.64 18.70 7.61
CA VAL A 459 2.52 20.15 7.87
C VAL A 459 2.42 21.00 6.61
N ASP A 460 3.11 20.59 5.56
CA ASP A 460 3.18 21.31 4.29
C ASP A 460 2.34 20.64 3.20
N ALA A 461 1.56 19.61 3.55
CA ALA A 461 0.60 19.07 2.61
C ALA A 461 -0.52 20.10 2.37
N ASN A 462 -0.72 20.48 1.11
CA ASN A 462 -1.98 21.08 0.68
C ASN A 462 -2.92 19.96 0.23
N PRO A 463 -3.99 19.65 1.00
CA PRO A 463 -4.91 18.58 0.63
C PRO A 463 -5.70 18.88 -0.65
N ASP A 464 -5.75 20.13 -1.09
CA ASP A 464 -6.46 20.50 -2.31
C ASP A 464 -5.63 20.09 -3.56
N ASP A 465 -4.33 19.85 -3.40
CA ASP A 465 -3.42 19.32 -4.43
C ASP A 465 -3.33 17.77 -4.37
N ALA A 466 -4.20 17.12 -3.61
CA ALA A 466 -4.23 15.66 -3.49
C ALA A 466 -4.51 15.00 -4.84
N GLN A 467 -3.57 14.19 -5.30
CA GLN A 467 -3.70 13.41 -6.52
C GLN A 467 -4.66 12.22 -6.32
N VAL A 468 -5.46 11.92 -7.34
CA VAL A 468 -6.39 10.79 -7.27
C VAL A 468 -5.69 9.44 -7.49
N GLN A 469 -4.50 9.46 -8.12
CA GLN A 469 -3.75 8.27 -8.46
C GLN A 469 -2.86 7.81 -7.30
N TYR A 470 -3.02 6.54 -6.91
CA TYR A 470 -2.30 5.98 -5.76
C TYR A 470 -0.77 5.94 -5.93
N PHE A 471 -0.25 5.87 -7.15
CA PHE A 471 1.19 5.73 -7.38
C PHE A 471 2.02 6.90 -6.80
N TYR A 472 1.44 8.09 -6.63
CA TYR A 472 2.09 9.21 -5.97
C TYR A 472 2.34 8.98 -4.47
N TYR A 473 1.48 8.21 -3.81
CA TYR A 473 1.55 7.94 -2.36
C TYR A 473 2.29 6.66 -2.00
N MET A 474 2.56 5.82 -3.01
CA MET A 474 3.15 4.48 -2.86
C MET A 474 4.56 4.53 -2.28
#